data_AF-A0AA44CDW1-F1
#
_entry.id   AF-A0AA44CDW1-F1
#
_cell.length_a   1.000
_cell.length_b   1.000
_cell.length_c   1.000
_cell.angle_alpha   90.00
_cell.angle_beta   90.00
_cell.angle_gamma   90.00
#
_symmetry.space_group_name_H-M   'P 1'
#
loop_
_entity.id
_entity.type
_entity.pdbx_description
1 polymer ?
#
loop_
_entity_poly.entity_id
_entity_poly.type
_entity_poly.pdbx_seq_one_letter_code
_entity_poly.pdbx_strand_id
1 'polypeptide(L)'
;MPKTWPSFVTKDLGENDDAEMLRRWQIYNDQMQAIIRAGGVHQDADGWWIEDATGELIGPDPDIERPLQPDEGKTAKPFREVFPDLAASIDGEKAKRGRPAVEKPKQQISIRLSPEVIDAFKATGKGWQSRIDDVLRKAAGL
;
A
#
# COMPACT_ATOMS: atom_id res chain seq x y z
N MET A 1 2.70 46.26 -16.94
CA MET A 1 1.78 46.03 -15.81
C MET A 1 2.32 44.82 -15.08
N PRO A 2 2.67 44.89 -13.79
CA PRO A 2 3.09 43.71 -13.05
C PRO A 2 1.90 42.76 -13.01
N LYS A 3 1.92 41.72 -13.85
CA LYS A 3 0.91 40.67 -13.81
C LYS A 3 1.32 39.77 -12.66
N THR A 4 0.76 40.02 -11.48
CA THR A 4 0.91 39.12 -10.35
C THR A 4 0.41 37.74 -10.77
N TRP A 5 1.29 36.75 -10.74
CA TRP A 5 0.96 35.37 -11.08
C TRP A 5 -0.21 34.87 -10.22
N PRO A 6 -1.09 34.01 -10.79
CA PRO A 6 -2.13 33.35 -10.02
C PRO A 6 -1.54 32.66 -8.79
N SER A 7 -2.07 32.95 -7.60
CA SER A 7 -1.62 32.33 -6.35
C SER A 7 -2.63 31.29 -5.89
N PHE A 8 -2.17 30.08 -5.60
CA PHE A 8 -2.96 29.05 -4.93
C PHE A 8 -2.64 29.05 -3.43
N VAL A 9 -3.47 29.72 -2.62
CA VAL A 9 -3.28 29.84 -1.17
C VAL A 9 -4.30 28.95 -0.44
N THR A 10 -3.78 28.03 0.36
CA THR A 10 -4.56 27.07 1.18
C THR A 10 -4.31 27.25 2.69
N LYS A 11 -3.43 28.17 3.09
CA LYS A 11 -3.00 28.37 4.48
C LYS A 11 -4.14 28.77 5.44
N ASP A 12 -5.23 29.31 4.90
CA ASP A 12 -6.43 29.74 5.62
C ASP A 12 -7.56 28.69 5.63
N LEU A 13 -7.38 27.55 4.94
CA LEU A 13 -8.38 26.48 4.89
C LEU A 13 -8.31 25.58 6.13
N GLY A 14 -9.47 25.16 6.64
CA GLY A 14 -9.58 24.15 7.69
C GLY A 14 -9.41 22.72 7.17
N GLU A 15 -9.21 21.76 8.08
CA GLU A 15 -8.97 20.33 7.81
C GLU A 15 -10.07 19.60 6.99
N ASN A 16 -11.20 20.24 6.67
CA ASN A 16 -12.31 19.64 5.90
C ASN A 16 -12.90 20.57 4.82
N ASP A 17 -12.14 21.56 4.34
CA ASP A 17 -12.63 22.55 3.36
C ASP A 17 -12.37 22.11 1.89
N ASP A 18 -12.51 20.82 1.59
CA ASP A 18 -12.20 20.23 0.28
C ASP A 18 -12.95 20.90 -0.88
N ALA A 19 -14.19 21.33 -0.65
CA ALA A 19 -15.00 22.01 -1.66
C ALA A 19 -14.44 23.40 -2.02
N GLU A 20 -13.93 24.13 -1.02
CA GLU A 20 -13.33 25.45 -1.22
C GLU A 20 -11.93 25.32 -1.81
N MET A 21 -11.16 24.33 -1.36
CA MET A 21 -9.89 23.94 -1.98
C MET A 21 -10.07 23.66 -3.48
N LEU A 22 -11.08 22.86 -3.86
CA LEU A 22 -11.37 22.52 -5.25
C LEU A 22 -11.78 23.74 -6.07
N ARG A 23 -12.60 24.65 -5.51
CA ARG A 23 -12.96 25.90 -6.18
C ARG A 23 -11.74 26.79 -6.44
N ARG A 24 -10.88 26.98 -5.43
CA ARG A 24 -9.65 27.78 -5.56
C ARG A 24 -8.71 27.18 -6.58
N TRP A 25 -8.62 25.85 -6.61
CA TRP A 25 -7.84 25.14 -7.60
C TRP A 25 -8.38 25.35 -9.02
N GLN A 26 -9.70 25.30 -9.22
CA GLN A 26 -10.33 25.56 -10.53
C GLN A 26 -10.03 26.98 -11.02
N ILE A 27 -10.16 27.99 -10.14
CA ILE A 27 -9.86 29.39 -10.48
C ILE A 27 -8.38 29.55 -10.86
N TYR A 28 -7.48 28.99 -10.06
CA TYR A 28 -6.04 29.00 -10.35
C TYR A 28 -5.72 28.31 -11.69
N ASN A 29 -6.31 27.13 -11.93
CA ASN A 29 -6.11 26.36 -13.16
C ASN A 29 -6.61 27.11 -14.40
N ASP A 30 -7.79 27.73 -14.34
CA ASP A 30 -8.32 28.51 -15.46
C ASP A 30 -7.44 29.72 -15.79
N GLN A 31 -6.91 30.39 -14.75
CA GLN A 31 -5.98 31.50 -14.91
C GLN A 31 -4.65 31.04 -15.53
N MET A 32 -4.11 29.89 -15.10
CA MET A 32 -2.91 29.29 -15.69
C MET A 32 -3.11 28.90 -17.15
N GLN A 33 -4.24 28.25 -17.48
CA GLN A 33 -4.58 27.86 -18.85
C GLN A 33 -4.73 29.09 -19.76
N ALA A 34 -5.26 30.19 -19.24
CA ALA A 34 -5.33 31.45 -19.99
C ALA A 34 -3.94 32.02 -20.32
N ILE A 35 -2.97 31.91 -19.40
CA ILE A 35 -1.59 32.34 -19.60
C ILE A 35 -0.88 31.45 -20.62
N ILE A 36 -0.99 30.12 -20.48
CA ILE A 36 -0.43 29.16 -21.43
C ILE A 36 -0.99 29.41 -22.84
N ARG A 37 -2.31 29.63 -22.96
CA ARG A 37 -2.97 29.91 -24.25
C ARG A 37 -2.57 31.26 -24.86
N ALA A 38 -2.32 32.27 -24.03
CA ALA A 38 -1.91 33.59 -24.50
C ALA A 38 -0.50 33.59 -25.12
N GLY A 39 0.31 32.55 -24.82
CA GLY A 39 1.71 32.47 -25.22
C GLY A 39 2.59 33.41 -24.40
N GLY A 40 3.84 33.00 -24.15
CA GLY A 40 4.78 33.73 -23.31
C GLY A 40 5.25 32.99 -22.06
N VAL A 41 4.97 31.68 -21.96
CA VAL A 41 5.53 30.80 -20.94
C VAL A 41 5.94 29.47 -21.56
N HIS A 42 7.08 28.93 -21.13
CA HIS A 42 7.55 27.58 -21.50
C HIS A 42 7.92 26.79 -20.26
N GLN A 43 8.01 25.47 -20.39
CA GLN A 43 8.64 24.62 -19.37
C GLN A 43 10.13 24.49 -19.67
N ASP A 44 10.97 24.69 -18.66
CA ASP A 44 12.41 24.45 -18.76
C ASP A 44 12.77 22.95 -18.69
N ALA A 45 14.06 22.65 -18.66
CA ALA A 45 14.57 21.27 -18.61
C ALA A 45 14.17 20.52 -17.33
N ASP A 46 13.86 21.25 -16.25
CA ASP A 46 13.50 20.72 -14.95
C ASP A 46 11.96 20.74 -14.74
N GLY A 47 11.20 21.18 -15.75
CA GLY A 47 9.74 21.20 -15.74
C GLY A 47 9.11 22.45 -15.11
N TRP A 48 9.92 23.46 -14.78
CA TRP A 48 9.43 24.73 -14.24
C TRP A 48 8.86 25.60 -15.34
N TRP A 49 7.75 26.27 -15.05
CA TRP A 49 7.23 27.27 -15.97
C TRP A 49 8.09 28.54 -15.88
N ILE A 50 8.57 29.03 -17.01
CA ILE A 50 9.37 30.25 -17.13
C ILE A 50 8.62 31.22 -18.02
N GLU A 51 8.56 32.50 -17.62
CA GLU A 51 8.05 33.57 -18.48
C GLU A 51 9.06 33.86 -19.60
N ASP A 52 8.65 33.73 -20.86
CA ASP A 52 9.54 33.92 -22.03
C ASP A 52 10.11 35.34 -22.11
N ALA A 53 9.36 36.33 -21.60
CA ALA A 53 9.70 37.74 -21.70
C ALA A 53 10.71 38.22 -20.66
N THR A 54 10.71 37.62 -19.46
CA THR A 54 11.51 38.07 -18.31
C THR A 54 12.51 37.00 -17.86
N GLY A 55 12.29 35.74 -18.20
CA GLY A 55 13.04 34.60 -17.67
C GLY A 55 12.73 34.31 -16.20
N GLU A 56 11.70 34.94 -15.62
CA GLU A 56 11.31 34.67 -14.24
C GLU A 56 10.60 33.32 -14.12
N LEU A 57 10.92 32.62 -13.04
CA LEU A 57 10.30 31.35 -12.70
C LEU A 57 8.88 31.58 -12.18
N ILE A 58 7.98 30.76 -12.69
CA ILE A 58 6.56 30.77 -12.42
C ILE A 58 6.21 29.40 -11.86
N GLY A 59 5.63 29.35 -10.68
CA GLY A 59 4.98 28.11 -10.26
C GLY A 59 4.69 28.05 -8.77
N PRO A 60 3.56 27.42 -8.39
CA PRO A 60 3.34 26.95 -7.05
C PRO A 60 4.19 25.69 -6.79
N ASP A 61 4.30 25.31 -5.52
CA ASP A 61 5.20 24.29 -4.97
C ASP A 61 5.21 22.97 -5.79
N PRO A 62 6.40 22.46 -6.18
CA PRO A 62 6.58 21.22 -6.96
C PRO A 62 6.00 19.97 -6.27
N ASP A 63 5.73 20.05 -4.96
CA ASP A 63 5.11 18.98 -4.19
C ASP A 63 3.56 19.05 -4.20
N ILE A 64 2.94 20.00 -4.92
CA ILE A 64 1.48 20.05 -5.05
C ILE A 64 1.01 18.99 -6.04
N GLU A 65 0.84 17.78 -5.54
CA GLU A 65 0.12 16.73 -6.23
C GLU A 65 -1.32 17.18 -6.50
N ARG A 66 -1.77 17.07 -7.77
CA ARG A 66 -3.17 17.32 -8.10
C ARG A 66 -4.06 16.34 -7.31
N PRO A 67 -5.21 16.76 -6.78
CA PRO A 67 -6.18 15.83 -6.20
C PRO A 67 -6.53 14.74 -7.21
N LEU A 68 -6.57 13.49 -6.75
CA LEU A 68 -7.05 12.35 -7.52
C LEU A 68 -8.47 12.63 -8.02
N GLN A 69 -8.67 12.52 -9.33
CA GLN A 69 -10.00 12.62 -9.94
C GLN A 69 -10.82 11.36 -9.58
N PRO A 70 -12.15 11.46 -9.41
CA PRO A 70 -12.99 10.35 -8.95
C PRO A 70 -12.95 9.08 -9.84
N ASP A 71 -12.52 9.19 -11.10
CA ASP A 71 -12.51 8.13 -12.09
C ASP A 71 -11.11 7.59 -12.44
N GLU A 72 -10.03 8.20 -11.93
CA GLU A 72 -8.65 7.79 -12.19
C GLU A 72 -8.32 6.39 -11.64
N GLY A 73 -9.01 5.95 -10.58
CA GLY A 73 -8.84 4.60 -10.04
C GLY A 73 -9.38 3.48 -10.93
N LYS A 74 -10.17 3.78 -11.97
CA LYS A 74 -10.85 2.78 -12.80
C LYS A 74 -9.91 2.04 -13.75
N THR A 75 -8.78 2.65 -14.11
CA THR A 75 -7.77 2.07 -15.00
C THR A 75 -6.59 1.47 -14.24
N ALA A 76 -6.60 1.53 -12.90
CA ALA A 76 -5.55 0.99 -12.07
C ALA A 76 -5.45 -0.53 -12.29
N LYS A 77 -4.24 -0.98 -12.65
CA LYS A 77 -3.93 -2.40 -12.80
C LYS A 77 -3.54 -3.01 -11.45
N PRO A 78 -3.81 -4.31 -11.24
CA PRO A 78 -3.35 -4.99 -10.03
C PRO A 78 -1.83 -4.93 -9.88
N PHE A 79 -1.33 -4.74 -8.66
CA PHE A 79 0.10 -4.65 -8.35
C PHE A 79 0.94 -5.78 -8.98
N ARG A 80 0.42 -7.02 -8.95
CA ARG A 80 1.11 -8.18 -9.51
C ARG A 80 1.24 -8.15 -11.05
N GLU A 81 0.33 -7.46 -11.74
CA GLU A 81 0.41 -7.27 -13.18
C GLU A 81 1.44 -6.18 -13.53
N VAL A 82 1.49 -5.10 -12.73
CA VAL A 82 2.39 -3.97 -12.97
C VAL A 82 3.83 -4.29 -12.56
N PHE A 83 4.02 -5.08 -11.50
CA PHE A 83 5.34 -5.39 -10.94
C PHE A 83 5.53 -6.90 -10.73
N PRO A 84 5.62 -7.69 -11.82
CA PRO A 84 5.69 -9.15 -11.73
C PRO A 84 6.95 -9.64 -11.00
N ASP A 85 8.11 -9.06 -11.29
CA ASP A 85 9.39 -9.48 -10.68
C ASP A 85 9.44 -9.19 -9.17
N LEU A 86 8.91 -8.03 -8.76
CA LEU A 86 8.83 -7.66 -7.36
C LEU A 86 7.83 -8.54 -6.60
N ALA A 87 6.70 -8.85 -7.22
CA ALA A 87 5.75 -9.82 -6.66
C ALA A 87 6.38 -11.20 -6.46
N ALA A 88 7.13 -11.69 -7.44
CA ALA A 88 7.85 -12.96 -7.35
C ALA A 88 8.91 -12.96 -6.23
N SER A 89 9.64 -11.85 -6.06
CA SER A 89 10.60 -11.68 -4.96
C SER A 89 9.92 -11.76 -3.58
N ILE A 90 8.80 -11.05 -3.41
CA ILE A 90 8.02 -11.09 -2.16
C ILE A 90 7.52 -12.50 -1.87
N ASP A 91 7.04 -13.22 -2.89
CA ASP A 91 6.56 -14.59 -2.73
C ASP A 91 7.71 -15.56 -2.40
N GLY A 92 8.88 -15.37 -2.99
CA GLY A 92 10.10 -16.11 -2.65
C GLY A 92 10.53 -15.92 -1.19
N GLU A 93 10.52 -14.68 -0.69
CA GLU A 93 10.83 -14.39 0.71
C GLU A 93 9.78 -14.97 1.68
N LYS A 94 8.49 -14.96 1.30
CA LYS A 94 7.44 -15.63 2.08
C LYS A 94 7.63 -17.14 2.13
N ALA A 95 8.04 -17.76 1.02
CA ALA A 95 8.29 -19.21 0.95
C ALA A 95 9.47 -19.63 1.84
N LYS A 96 10.49 -18.78 2.00
CA LYS A 96 11.60 -18.99 2.94
C LYS A 96 11.19 -18.86 4.40
N ARG A 97 10.08 -18.17 4.68
CA ARG A 97 9.57 -17.95 6.04
C ARG A 97 8.72 -19.12 6.51
N GLY A 98 9.31 -20.02 7.29
CA GLY A 98 8.59 -21.11 7.96
C GLY A 98 9.51 -22.26 8.34
N ARG A 99 9.04 -23.17 9.21
CA ARG A 99 9.70 -24.46 9.38
C ARG A 99 9.56 -25.22 8.05
N PRO A 100 10.62 -25.89 7.54
CA PRO A 100 10.51 -26.73 6.35
C PRO A 100 9.30 -27.67 6.46
N ALA A 101 8.56 -27.83 5.36
CA ALA A 101 7.45 -28.76 5.32
C ALA A 101 7.94 -30.17 5.69
N VAL A 102 7.31 -30.79 6.69
CA VAL A 102 7.62 -32.16 7.09
C VAL A 102 6.90 -33.09 6.11
N GLU A 103 7.58 -34.07 5.52
CA GLU A 103 6.97 -34.97 4.52
C GLU A 103 5.75 -35.75 5.04
N LYS A 104 5.73 -36.08 6.33
CA LYS A 104 4.63 -36.78 7.00
C LYS A 104 4.24 -36.04 8.27
N PRO A 105 3.44 -34.95 8.18
CA PRO A 105 3.00 -34.22 9.36
C PRO A 105 2.03 -35.06 10.19
N LYS A 106 2.05 -34.88 11.52
CA LYS A 106 1.03 -35.49 12.39
C LYS A 106 -0.34 -34.92 12.00
N GLN A 107 -1.32 -35.79 11.79
CA GLN A 107 -2.68 -35.36 11.46
C GLN A 107 -3.45 -35.04 12.75
N GLN A 108 -4.02 -33.84 12.83
CA GLN A 108 -4.91 -33.47 13.92
C GLN A 108 -6.29 -34.07 13.66
N ILE A 109 -6.67 -35.06 14.46
CA ILE A 109 -7.99 -35.69 14.41
C ILE A 109 -8.70 -35.55 15.77
N SER A 110 -10.02 -35.54 15.75
CA SER A 110 -10.83 -35.54 16.97
C SER A 110 -11.13 -36.98 17.37
N ILE A 111 -10.48 -37.46 18.43
CA ILE A 111 -10.74 -38.77 19.04
C ILE A 111 -11.28 -38.58 20.45
N ARG A 112 -12.22 -39.44 20.85
CA ARG A 112 -12.70 -39.49 22.24
C ARG A 112 -11.96 -40.59 22.98
N LEU A 113 -11.32 -40.24 24.08
CA LEU A 113 -10.62 -41.16 24.98
C LEU A 113 -11.30 -41.14 26.35
N SER A 114 -11.19 -42.24 27.09
CA SER A 114 -11.70 -42.32 28.46
C SER A 114 -11.04 -41.26 29.36
N PRO A 115 -11.77 -40.62 30.29
CA PRO A 115 -11.21 -39.59 31.17
C PRO A 115 -9.96 -40.05 31.94
N GLU A 116 -9.97 -41.28 32.47
CA GLU A 116 -8.84 -41.85 33.22
C GLU A 116 -7.55 -41.92 32.40
N VAL A 117 -7.65 -42.20 31.09
CA VAL A 117 -6.51 -42.21 30.17
C VAL A 117 -5.97 -40.78 29.99
N ILE A 118 -6.86 -39.82 29.76
CA ILE A 118 -6.46 -38.41 29.58
C ILE A 118 -5.74 -37.90 30.83
N ASP A 119 -6.27 -38.18 32.01
CA ASP A 119 -5.72 -37.72 33.28
C ASP A 119 -4.37 -38.36 33.58
N ALA A 120 -4.24 -39.66 33.36
CA ALA A 120 -2.97 -40.38 33.52
C ALA A 120 -1.86 -39.79 32.63
N PHE A 121 -2.16 -39.51 31.36
CA PHE A 121 -1.18 -38.91 30.46
C PHE A 121 -0.92 -37.44 30.81
N LYS A 122 -1.94 -36.63 31.11
CA LYS A 122 -1.74 -35.21 31.52
C LYS A 122 -0.85 -35.08 32.77
N ALA A 123 -0.96 -36.00 33.72
CA ALA A 123 -0.12 -36.04 34.92
C ALA A 123 1.38 -36.19 34.59
N THR A 124 1.74 -36.70 33.41
CA THR A 124 3.14 -36.77 32.92
C THR A 124 3.71 -35.40 32.48
N GLY A 125 2.91 -34.34 32.52
CA GLY A 125 3.33 -32.97 32.23
C GLY A 125 3.54 -32.68 30.74
N LYS A 126 4.40 -31.69 30.45
CA LYS A 126 4.67 -31.25 29.06
C LYS A 126 5.06 -32.44 28.17
N GLY A 127 4.45 -32.51 26.99
CA GLY A 127 4.67 -33.59 26.02
C GLY A 127 3.77 -34.82 26.18
N TRP A 128 2.75 -34.78 27.06
CA TRP A 128 1.83 -35.91 27.23
C TRP A 128 1.12 -36.36 25.93
N GLN A 129 0.83 -35.42 25.02
CA GLN A 129 0.26 -35.72 23.71
C GLN A 129 1.22 -36.50 22.80
N SER A 130 2.53 -36.28 22.92
CA SER A 130 3.51 -37.10 22.19
C SER A 130 3.62 -38.49 22.82
N ARG A 131 3.57 -38.60 24.14
CA ARG A 131 3.63 -39.90 24.83
C ARG A 131 2.43 -40.79 24.49
N ILE A 132 1.23 -40.22 24.41
CA ILE A 132 0.05 -41.00 24.02
C ILE A 132 0.12 -41.44 22.55
N ASP A 133 0.64 -40.59 21.65
CA ASP A 133 0.92 -40.96 20.26
C ASP A 133 1.93 -42.12 20.18
N ASP A 134 3.02 -42.08 20.94
CA ASP A 134 4.02 -43.17 20.98
C ASP A 134 3.41 -44.51 21.45
N VAL A 135 2.50 -44.47 22.43
CA VAL A 135 1.78 -45.67 22.90
C VAL A 135 0.84 -46.21 21.83
N LEU A 136 0.10 -45.34 21.14
CA LEU A 136 -0.79 -45.74 20.05
C LEU A 136 -0.01 -46.33 18.87
N ARG A 137 1.14 -45.76 18.53
CA ARG A 137 2.06 -46.31 17.53
C ARG A 137 2.54 -47.71 17.91
N LYS A 138 3.03 -47.88 19.14
CA LYS A 138 3.49 -49.19 19.63
C LYS A 138 2.37 -50.24 19.62
N ALA A 139 1.16 -49.87 20.01
CA ALA A 139 -0.01 -50.75 19.98
C ALA A 139 -0.41 -51.14 18.54
N ALA A 140 -0.18 -50.25 17.57
CA ALA A 140 -0.41 -50.50 16.15
C ALA A 140 0.77 -51.22 15.45
N GLY A 141 1.89 -51.46 16.13
CA GLY A 141 3.10 -52.07 15.56
C GLY A 141 3.95 -51.12 14.71
N LEU A 142 3.91 -49.81 14.99
CA LEU A 142 4.64 -48.72 14.31
C LEU A 142 5.82 -48.15 15.11
#